data_AF-A0A4Y9ZIZ6-F1
#
_entry.id   AF-A0A4Y9ZIZ6-F1
#
_cell.length_a   1.000
_cell.length_b   1.000
_cell.length_c   1.000
_cell.angle_alpha   90.00
_cell.angle_beta   90.00
_cell.angle_gamma   90.00
#
_symmetry.space_group_name_H-M   'P 1'
#
loop_
_entity.id
_entity.type
_entity.pdbx_description
1 polymer ?
#
loop_
_entity_poly.entity_id
_entity_poly.type
_entity_poly.pdbx_seq_one_letter_code
_entity_poly.pdbx_strand_id
1 'polypeptide(L)'
;QYVAQIAQVPQDALKNASVNIAVMGCGEWKLIQNYKDMTGFQGEIYADPERKLYHALGMTTENLQSTPAGEKKRSYLTDGLVKNVLNSICAGH
;
A
#
# COMPACT_ATOMS: atom_id res chain seq x y z
N GLN A 1 -5.58 3.96 4.45
CA GLN A 1 -6.95 3.49 4.21
C GLN A 1 -7.07 2.01 3.82
N TYR A 2 -6.76 1.56 2.58
CA TYR A 2 -7.12 0.20 2.12
C TYR A 2 -6.57 -0.94 2.98
N VAL A 3 -5.29 -0.91 3.34
CA VAL A 3 -4.67 -1.97 4.14
C VAL A 3 -5.30 -2.05 5.54
N ALA A 4 -5.66 -0.91 6.13
CA ALA A 4 -6.38 -0.87 7.41
C ALA A 4 -7.83 -1.38 7.30
N GLN A 5 -8.47 -1.29 6.13
CA GLN A 5 -9.77 -1.91 5.88
C GLN A 5 -9.65 -3.42 5.71
N ILE A 6 -8.61 -3.88 4.99
CA ILE A 6 -8.30 -5.32 4.87
C ILE A 6 -8.00 -5.92 6.24
N ALA A 7 -7.31 -5.17 7.12
CA ALA A 7 -7.02 -5.61 8.48
C ALA A 7 -8.28 -5.86 9.35
N GLN A 8 -9.43 -5.29 8.97
CA GLN A 8 -10.70 -5.53 9.66
C GLN A 8 -11.43 -6.79 9.18
N VAL A 9 -10.98 -7.41 8.09
CA VAL A 9 -11.56 -8.67 7.60
C VAL A 9 -11.23 -9.79 8.59
N PRO A 10 -12.23 -10.52 9.11
CA PRO A 10 -11.98 -11.62 10.04
C PRO A 10 -11.08 -12.69 9.42
N GLN A 11 -10.03 -13.07 10.14
CA GLN A 11 -9.06 -14.04 9.64
C GLN A 11 -9.70 -15.41 9.34
N ASP A 12 -10.71 -15.80 10.12
CA ASP A 12 -11.42 -17.07 9.91
C ASP A 12 -12.23 -17.08 8.61
N ALA A 13 -12.74 -15.93 8.17
CA ALA A 13 -13.41 -15.84 6.87
C ALA A 13 -12.42 -16.09 5.71
N LEU A 14 -11.21 -15.55 5.81
CA LEU A 14 -10.14 -15.79 4.82
C LEU A 14 -9.67 -17.24 4.83
N LYS A 15 -9.47 -17.82 6.02
CA LYS A 15 -9.08 -19.23 6.18
C LYS A 15 -10.13 -20.18 5.62
N ASN A 16 -11.41 -19.97 5.94
CA ASN A 16 -12.50 -20.81 5.44
C ASN A 16 -12.63 -20.75 3.91
N ALA A 17 -12.27 -19.62 3.31
CA ALA A 17 -12.22 -19.44 1.86
C ALA A 17 -10.92 -19.93 1.20
N SER A 18 -9.94 -20.43 1.99
CA SER A 18 -8.59 -20.77 1.51
C SER A 18 -7.88 -19.60 0.81
N VAL A 19 -8.11 -18.37 1.28
CA VAL A 19 -7.54 -17.15 0.72
C VAL A 19 -6.37 -16.66 1.58
N ASN A 20 -5.27 -16.31 0.93
CA ASN A 20 -4.16 -15.57 1.52
C ASN A 20 -4.06 -14.19 0.85
N ILE A 21 -3.89 -13.14 1.65
CA ILE A 21 -3.74 -11.76 1.18
C ILE A 21 -2.34 -11.27 1.52
N ALA A 22 -1.58 -10.95 0.48
CA ALA A 22 -0.31 -10.23 0.59
C ALA A 22 -0.48 -8.79 0.07
N VAL A 23 0.15 -7.84 0.75
CA VAL A 23 0.21 -6.44 0.35
C VAL A 23 1.58 -6.15 -0.23
N MET A 24 1.64 -5.46 -1.36
CA MET A 24 2.91 -5.01 -1.94
C MET A 24 2.88 -3.50 -2.17
N GLY A 25 3.98 -2.82 -1.85
CA GLY A 25 4.12 -1.38 -2.04
C GLY A 25 5.47 -0.97 -2.61
N CYS A 26 5.55 0.24 -3.18
CA CYS A 26 6.78 0.84 -3.75
C CYS A 26 7.85 1.17 -2.69
N GLY A 27 7.66 0.78 -1.44
CA GLY A 27 8.45 1.29 -0.33
C GLY A 27 9.59 0.44 0.14
N GLU A 28 10.49 1.05 0.90
CA GLU A 28 11.62 0.38 1.53
C GLU A 28 11.16 -0.66 2.54
N TRP A 29 11.81 -1.84 2.53
CA TRP A 29 11.46 -2.95 3.40
C TRP A 29 11.56 -2.60 4.90
N LYS A 30 12.45 -1.68 5.25
CA LYS A 30 12.66 -1.20 6.63
C LYS A 30 11.42 -0.55 7.24
N LEU A 31 10.51 -0.05 6.40
CA LEU A 31 9.29 0.64 6.83
C LEU A 31 8.10 -0.30 6.99
N ILE A 32 8.23 -1.57 6.59
CA ILE A 32 7.14 -2.55 6.66
C ILE A 32 6.63 -2.72 8.09
N GLN A 33 7.51 -2.81 9.08
CA GLN A 33 7.10 -3.01 10.47
C GLN A 33 6.26 -1.83 10.97
N ASN A 34 6.75 -0.61 10.76
CA ASN A 34 6.04 0.60 11.12
C ASN A 34 4.67 0.68 10.43
N TYR A 35 4.59 0.29 9.16
CA TYR A 35 3.34 0.25 8.41
C TYR A 35 2.36 -0.80 8.92
N LYS A 36 2.84 -1.98 9.36
CA LYS A 36 2.01 -2.99 10.05
C LYS A 36 1.43 -2.43 11.34
N ASP A 37 2.26 -1.80 12.17
CA ASP A 37 1.83 -1.21 13.45
C ASP A 37 0.76 -0.13 13.24
N MET A 38 0.94 0.72 12.22
CA MET A 38 -0.03 1.78 11.89
C MET A 38 -1.36 1.27 11.33
N THR A 39 -1.35 0.16 10.59
CA THR A 39 -2.54 -0.34 9.88
C THR A 39 -3.26 -1.47 10.62
N GLY A 40 -2.59 -2.09 11.60
CA GLY A 40 -3.09 -3.30 12.28
C GLY A 40 -3.09 -4.54 11.39
N PHE A 41 -2.47 -4.50 10.19
CA PHE A 41 -2.48 -5.61 9.26
C PHE A 41 -1.48 -6.69 9.68
N GLN A 42 -1.99 -7.91 9.86
CA GLN A 42 -1.21 -9.05 10.34
C GLN A 42 -0.68 -9.96 9.21
N GLY A 43 -1.04 -9.68 7.96
CA GLY A 43 -0.61 -10.47 6.81
C GLY A 43 0.79 -10.14 6.31
N GLU A 44 1.14 -10.73 5.17
CA GLU A 44 2.42 -10.51 4.51
C GLU A 44 2.43 -9.15 3.80
N ILE A 45 3.50 -8.39 4.00
CA ILE A 45 3.74 -7.13 3.30
C ILE A 45 5.12 -7.22 2.67
N TYR A 46 5.21 -6.91 1.38
CA TYR A 46 6.45 -6.91 0.62
C TYR A 46 6.77 -5.53 0.05
N ALA A 47 8.06 -5.28 -0.08
CA ALA A 47 8.63 -4.09 -0.69
C ALA A 47 9.04 -4.41 -2.14
N ASP A 48 8.58 -3.59 -3.09
CA ASP A 48 9.04 -3.60 -4.48
C ASP A 48 9.48 -2.19 -4.89
N PRO A 49 10.62 -1.67 -4.35
CA PRO A 49 11.06 -0.30 -4.60
C PRO A 49 11.33 -0.02 -6.08
N GLU A 50 11.86 -1.02 -6.79
CA GLU A 50 12.18 -0.94 -8.21
C GLU A 50 10.99 -1.22 -9.14
N ARG A 51 9.80 -1.54 -8.58
CA ARG A 51 8.57 -1.89 -9.33
C ARG A 51 8.75 -3.04 -10.31
N LYS A 52 9.77 -3.89 -10.11
CA LYS A 52 10.09 -5.01 -11.01
C LYS A 52 8.96 -6.02 -11.00
N LEU A 53 8.44 -6.33 -9.81
CA LEU A 53 7.35 -7.28 -9.67
C LEU A 53 6.03 -6.66 -10.11
N TYR A 54 5.78 -5.38 -9.81
CA TYR A 54 4.63 -4.63 -10.33
C TYR A 54 4.52 -4.72 -11.86
N HIS A 55 5.63 -4.47 -12.57
CA HIS A 55 5.66 -4.58 -14.03
C HIS A 55 5.61 -6.03 -14.53
N ALA A 56 6.26 -6.97 -13.83
CA ALA A 56 6.19 -8.39 -14.17
C ALA A 56 4.76 -8.95 -14.07
N LEU A 57 3.93 -8.39 -13.18
CA LEU A 57 2.51 -8.70 -13.04
C LEU A 57 1.62 -8.01 -14.10
N GLY A 58 2.21 -7.29 -15.05
CA GLY A 58 1.48 -6.58 -16.11
C GLY A 58 0.75 -5.33 -15.62
N MET A 59 1.07 -4.84 -14.41
CA MET A 59 0.49 -3.61 -13.89
C MET A 59 1.20 -2.40 -14.53
N THR A 60 0.42 -1.46 -15.06
CA THR A 60 0.91 -0.30 -15.83
C THR A 60 0.37 1.04 -15.36
N THR A 61 -0.59 1.04 -14.42
CA THR A 61 -1.28 2.25 -13.98
C THR A 61 -0.68 2.78 -12.68
N GLU A 62 0.27 3.70 -12.81
CA GLU A 62 0.90 4.38 -11.69
C GLU A 62 0.09 5.62 -11.29
N ASN A 63 -0.95 5.43 -10.47
CA ASN A 63 -1.79 6.53 -9.94
C ASN A 63 -1.10 7.43 -8.88
N LEU A 64 0.22 7.28 -8.72
CA LEU A 64 1.07 8.03 -7.80
C LEU A 64 1.75 9.24 -8.45
N GLN A 65 1.51 9.50 -9.74
CA GLN A 65 1.84 10.79 -10.32
C GLN A 65 1.12 11.88 -9.50
N SER A 66 1.91 12.75 -8.88
CA SER A 66 1.43 13.92 -8.14
C SER A 66 0.24 14.53 -8.85
N THR A 67 -0.85 14.76 -8.11
CA THR A 67 -2.01 15.48 -8.62
C THR A 67 -1.50 16.74 -9.35
N PRO A 68 -1.76 16.90 -10.66
CA PRO A 68 -1.41 18.12 -11.37
C PRO A 68 -1.96 19.32 -10.59
N ALA A 69 -1.16 20.39 -10.47
CA ALA A 69 -1.57 21.58 -9.73
C ALA A 69 -2.88 22.13 -10.32
N GLY A 70 -4.01 21.89 -9.65
CA GLY A 70 -5.33 22.35 -10.06
C GLY A 70 -6.45 21.31 -10.02
N GLU A 71 -6.16 20.01 -9.90
CA GLU A 71 -7.22 18.98 -9.83
C GLU A 71 -7.60 18.61 -8.39
N LYS A 72 -8.89 18.25 -8.19
CA LYS A 72 -9.38 17.74 -6.90
C LYS A 72 -8.60 16.47 -6.55
N LYS A 73 -7.80 16.54 -5.48
CA LYS A 73 -7.06 15.41 -4.91
C LYS A 73 -8.01 14.21 -4.80
N ARG A 74 -7.68 13.13 -5.52
CA ARG A 74 -8.47 11.91 -5.55
C ARG A 74 -8.65 11.37 -4.12
N SER A 75 -9.87 10.92 -3.80
CA SER A 75 -10.28 10.49 -2.44
C SER A 75 -9.50 9.29 -1.88
N TYR A 76 -8.69 8.58 -2.68
CA TYR A 76 -7.81 7.54 -2.14
C TYR A 76 -6.54 8.12 -1.48
N LEU A 77 -6.23 9.39 -1.76
CA LEU A 77 -5.08 10.08 -1.20
C LEU A 77 -5.42 10.80 0.12
N THR A 78 -6.65 10.83 0.60
CA THR A 78 -7.08 11.80 1.65
C THR A 78 -6.58 11.52 3.06
N ASP A 79 -6.04 10.34 3.36
CA ASP A 79 -5.42 10.07 4.68
C ASP A 79 -4.02 10.67 4.77
N GLY A 80 -3.88 11.80 5.49
CA GLY A 80 -2.63 12.55 5.65
C GLY A 80 -1.43 11.75 6.16
N LEU A 81 -1.66 10.71 6.98
CA LEU A 81 -0.60 9.83 7.49
C LEU A 81 -0.07 8.87 6.42
N VAL A 82 -0.98 8.23 5.67
CA VAL A 82 -0.61 7.35 4.57
C VAL A 82 0.03 8.15 3.45
N LYS A 83 -0.45 9.37 3.20
CA LYS A 83 0.21 10.33 2.30
C LYS A 83 1.64 10.65 2.72
N ASN A 84 1.89 10.92 4.00
CA ASN A 84 3.24 11.28 4.46
C ASN A 84 4.20 10.09 4.43
N VAL A 85 3.72 8.88 4.76
CA VAL A 85 4.53 7.65 4.65
C VAL A 85 4.79 7.33 3.19
N LEU A 86 3.75 7.28 2.34
CA LEU A 86 3.90 7.01 0.90
C LEU A 86 4.69 8.10 0.18
N ASN A 87 4.52 9.39 0.50
CA ASN A 87 5.31 10.46 -0.10
C ASN A 87 6.77 10.41 0.39
N SER A 88 7.04 10.16 1.68
CA SER A 88 8.43 10.02 2.16
C SER A 88 9.14 8.79 1.56
N ILE A 89 8.36 7.80 1.16
CA ILE A 89 8.82 6.56 0.54
C ILE A 89 9.07 6.72 -0.96
N CYS A 90 8.10 7.29 -1.68
CA CYS A 90 8.08 7.30 -3.14
C CYS A 90 8.62 8.65 -3.70
N ALA A 91 8.88 9.67 -2.87
CA ALA A 91 9.54 10.94 -3.24
C ALA A 91 11.00 11.05 -2.75
N GLY A 92 11.59 9.95 -2.27
CA GLY A 92 13.01 9.87 -1.92
C GLY A 92 13.91 9.70 -3.14
N HIS A 93 13.88 10.67 -4.06
CA HIS A 93 14.94 11.05 -5.01
C HIS A 93 14.57 12.39 -5.67
#